data_AF-A0A6L5YQR7-F1
#
_entry.id   AF-A0A6L5YQR7-F1
#
_cell.length_a   1.000
_cell.length_b   1.000
_cell.length_c   1.000
_cell.angle_alpha   90.00
_cell.angle_beta   90.00
_cell.angle_gamma   90.00
#
_symmetry.space_group_name_H-M   'P 1'
#
loop_
_entity.id
_entity.type
_entity.pdbx_description
1 polymer ?
#
loop_
_entity_poly.entity_id
_entity_poly.type
_entity_poly.pdbx_seq_one_letter_code
_entity_poly.pdbx_strand_id
1 'polypeptide(L)'
;MKNLHYLQQEAVDKGKLRVNVTTSQSIPIADAKITLTYTGNPSQILEEVNTDASGNSQVFTLDTPPLEYSMEPARQQPYAEYTINVSASGYRPINISAIDVLPEETALQSVQLEEEDAPGNPIDNIVIPAHTLYGDYPPKIPESEVKPVTETGEIVLSRVVIPEYVVVHDGVPTDPTANNYYVRYRDYIKNVASSEIYATWPDATLRANILAIMSFTMNRVYTEWYRGKGYDFTITSSTAFDHKFVYGRNVFENISRVVDELFENYLSRPNVTQPILTQYCDGQKVTCPEWMTQWGSKYLGDQNYSAIEILREFYGNDMYINTAEAISGIPASWPGYNLGIGATGAKVRQMQEQLQRIALSYPAIPEITPDGIYGEQTRRAVEAFQSVFGLPVTGIVDYRTWYQISAIYVAVTRIAELV
;
A
#
# COMPACT_ATOMS: atom_id res chain seq x y z
N MET A 1 18.25 34.12 14.81
CA MET A 1 18.38 32.92 15.67
C MET A 1 19.36 31.98 14.99
N LYS A 2 20.31 31.43 15.75
CA LYS A 2 21.54 30.80 15.27
C LYS A 2 21.26 29.57 14.39
N ASN A 3 22.06 29.46 13.33
CA ASN A 3 22.18 28.36 12.37
C ASN A 3 21.85 26.97 12.94
N LEU A 4 20.72 26.40 12.50
CA LEU A 4 20.42 24.96 12.60
C LEU A 4 21.21 24.11 11.57
N HIS A 5 21.94 24.75 10.65
CA HIS A 5 22.65 24.09 9.55
C HIS A 5 23.94 23.34 9.93
N TYR A 6 24.27 23.20 11.22
CA TYR A 6 25.58 22.66 11.64
C TYR A 6 25.52 21.54 12.68
N LEU A 7 24.34 20.95 12.96
CA LEU A 7 24.20 19.85 13.94
C LEU A 7 23.78 18.51 13.32
N GLN A 8 23.69 18.41 11.99
CA GLN A 8 23.26 17.19 11.30
C GLN A 8 24.43 16.29 10.86
N GLN A 9 25.59 16.39 11.53
CA GLN A 9 26.84 15.78 11.06
C GLN A 9 27.42 14.65 11.95
N GLU A 10 26.69 14.13 12.95
CA GLU A 10 27.29 13.08 13.82
C GLU A 10 26.55 11.72 13.88
N ALA A 11 25.36 11.56 13.29
CA ALA A 11 24.80 10.23 13.03
C ALA A 11 23.81 10.31 11.86
N VAL A 12 24.19 9.77 10.72
CA VAL A 12 23.35 9.69 9.52
C VAL A 12 23.28 8.22 9.14
N ASP A 13 22.10 7.64 9.29
CA ASP A 13 21.82 6.30 8.76
C ASP A 13 21.41 6.41 7.30
N LYS A 14 21.24 5.26 6.63
CA LYS A 14 20.89 5.22 5.21
C LYS A 14 19.55 4.54 4.98
N GLY A 15 18.71 5.17 4.18
CA GLY A 15 17.51 4.56 3.61
C GLY A 15 17.64 4.39 2.10
N LYS A 16 16.65 3.75 1.48
CA LYS A 16 16.60 3.55 0.03
C LYS A 16 15.33 4.13 -0.56
N LEU A 17 15.43 4.63 -1.79
CA LEU A 17 14.28 5.05 -2.59
C LEU A 17 14.35 4.42 -3.98
N ARG A 18 13.23 3.91 -4.47
CA ARG A 18 13.04 3.52 -5.87
C ARG A 18 11.81 4.23 -6.41
N VAL A 19 11.93 4.78 -7.61
CA VAL A 19 10.82 5.44 -8.31
C VAL A 19 10.35 4.54 -9.45
N ASN A 20 9.04 4.37 -9.58
CA ASN A 20 8.40 3.70 -10.70
C ASN A 20 7.48 4.69 -11.42
N VAL A 21 7.60 4.78 -12.74
CA VAL A 21 6.86 5.73 -13.58
C VAL A 21 6.00 4.98 -14.58
N THR A 22 4.69 5.24 -14.55
CA THR A 22 3.71 4.63 -15.44
C THR A 22 2.75 5.67 -16.01
N THR A 23 1.98 5.28 -17.02
CA THR A 23 0.78 6.02 -17.44
C THR A 23 -0.37 5.81 -16.44
N SER A 24 -1.48 6.52 -16.64
CA SER A 24 -2.73 6.29 -15.90
C SER A 24 -3.32 4.88 -16.10
N GLN A 25 -2.96 4.20 -17.20
CA GLN A 25 -3.32 2.79 -17.48
C GLN A 25 -2.28 1.79 -16.92
N SER A 26 -1.38 2.23 -16.03
CA SER A 26 -0.33 1.37 -15.44
C SER A 26 0.62 0.75 -16.48
N ILE A 27 0.83 1.43 -17.61
CA ILE A 27 1.83 1.04 -18.61
C ILE A 27 3.16 1.71 -18.22
N PRO A 28 4.28 0.97 -18.11
CA PRO A 28 5.57 1.56 -17.77
C PRO A 28 6.05 2.59 -18.79
N ILE A 29 6.65 3.69 -18.31
CA ILE A 29 7.25 4.72 -19.17
C ILE A 29 8.77 4.60 -19.07
N ALA A 30 9.39 4.15 -20.16
CA ALA A 30 10.84 4.12 -20.30
C ALA A 30 11.42 5.52 -20.60
N ASP A 31 12.68 5.74 -20.24
CA ASP A 31 13.40 6.99 -20.47
C ASP A 31 12.75 8.24 -19.85
N ALA A 32 11.87 8.07 -18.86
CA ALA A 32 11.34 9.17 -18.06
C ALA A 32 12.47 9.72 -17.17
N LYS A 33 12.70 11.02 -17.25
CA LYS A 33 13.73 11.73 -16.51
C LYS A 33 13.25 11.99 -15.08
N ILE A 34 14.07 11.61 -14.10
CA ILE A 34 13.84 11.82 -12.67
C ILE A 34 14.99 12.64 -12.11
N THR A 35 14.69 13.81 -11.56
CA THR A 35 15.63 14.64 -10.80
C THR A 35 15.28 14.57 -9.31
N LEU A 36 16.26 14.21 -8.48
CA LEU A 36 16.09 14.02 -7.04
C LEU A 36 16.84 15.12 -6.25
N THR A 37 16.16 15.74 -5.30
CA THR A 37 16.72 16.74 -4.38
C THR A 37 16.31 16.46 -2.94
N TYR A 38 17.10 16.94 -1.98
CA TYR A 38 16.67 16.97 -0.58
C TYR A 38 15.64 18.09 -0.40
N THR A 39 14.49 17.81 0.21
CA THR A 39 13.39 18.80 0.29
C THR A 39 13.81 20.08 1.02
N GLY A 40 14.68 19.96 2.03
CA GLY A 40 15.24 21.12 2.75
C GLY A 40 16.30 21.92 1.98
N ASN A 41 16.78 21.43 0.82
CA ASN A 41 17.73 22.12 -0.04
C ASN A 41 17.45 21.84 -1.54
N PRO A 42 16.36 22.40 -2.09
CA PRO A 42 15.90 22.07 -3.43
C PRO A 42 16.82 22.57 -4.55
N SER A 43 17.78 23.46 -4.25
CA SER A 43 18.75 23.97 -5.24
C SER A 43 19.88 22.98 -5.53
N GLN A 44 20.08 21.97 -4.67
CA GLN A 44 21.11 20.96 -4.84
C GLN A 44 20.51 19.68 -5.41
N ILE A 45 20.80 19.43 -6.69
CA ILE A 45 20.50 18.14 -7.33
C ILE A 45 21.43 17.09 -6.75
N LEU A 46 20.84 16.02 -6.20
CA LEU A 46 21.57 14.88 -5.67
C LEU A 46 21.84 13.87 -6.78
N GLU A 47 20.81 13.52 -7.54
CA GLU A 47 20.84 12.52 -8.60
C GLU A 47 19.92 12.94 -9.75
N GLU A 48 20.30 12.52 -10.96
CA GLU A 48 19.48 12.66 -12.16
C GLU A 48 19.61 11.38 -12.98
N VAL A 49 18.50 10.67 -13.16
CA VAL A 49 18.47 9.35 -13.82
C VAL A 49 17.27 9.23 -14.75
N ASN A 50 17.33 8.25 -15.63
CA ASN A 50 16.19 7.86 -16.46
C ASN A 50 15.63 6.51 -16.01
N THR A 51 14.34 6.28 -16.25
CA THR A 51 13.71 4.98 -16.03
C THR A 51 14.14 3.94 -17.07
N ASP A 52 14.21 2.68 -16.64
CA ASP A 52 14.42 1.53 -17.52
C ASP A 52 13.15 1.17 -18.32
N ALA A 53 13.24 0.11 -19.15
CA ALA A 53 12.12 -0.41 -19.94
C ALA A 53 10.91 -0.88 -19.10
N SER A 54 11.08 -1.07 -17.78
CA SER A 54 10.01 -1.41 -16.84
C SER A 54 9.53 -0.18 -16.05
N GLY A 55 9.92 1.02 -16.46
CA GLY A 55 9.53 2.28 -15.82
C GLY A 55 10.21 2.51 -14.48
N ASN A 56 11.26 1.76 -14.14
CA ASN A 56 11.91 1.86 -12.84
C ASN A 56 13.19 2.69 -12.89
N SER A 57 13.41 3.50 -11.86
CA SER A 57 14.73 4.06 -11.58
C SER A 57 15.67 3.00 -10.99
N GLN A 58 16.97 3.32 -10.98
CA GLN A 58 17.90 2.68 -10.04
C GLN A 58 17.47 2.93 -8.58
N VAL A 59 17.98 2.14 -7.65
CA VAL A 59 17.74 2.35 -6.22
C VAL A 59 18.71 3.42 -5.69
N PHE A 60 18.17 4.53 -5.19
CA PHE A 60 18.94 5.59 -4.55
C PHE A 60 19.24 5.20 -3.10
N THR A 61 20.47 5.42 -2.64
CA THR A 61 20.84 5.30 -1.22
C THR A 61 20.98 6.69 -0.62
N LEU A 62 20.13 7.01 0.36
CA LEU A 62 19.88 8.38 0.80
C LEU A 62 20.16 8.55 2.29
N ASP A 63 20.56 9.76 2.67
CA ASP A 63 20.79 10.14 4.07
C ASP A 63 19.47 10.18 4.84
N THR A 64 19.47 9.59 6.02
CA THR A 64 18.29 9.55 6.90
C THR A 64 18.69 9.86 8.34
N PRO A 65 17.75 10.33 9.18
CA PRO A 65 17.97 10.38 10.63
C PRO A 65 18.29 8.99 11.21
N PRO A 66 18.90 8.91 12.40
CA PRO A 66 19.18 7.65 13.06
C PRO A 66 17.93 6.78 13.28
N LEU A 67 18.08 5.46 13.14
CA LEU A 67 17.03 4.46 13.34
C LEU A 67 16.30 4.64 14.68
N GLU A 68 17.05 4.93 15.74
CA GLU A 68 16.53 5.14 17.10
C GLU A 68 15.40 6.17 17.18
N TYR A 69 15.37 7.19 16.30
CA TYR A 69 14.32 8.21 16.31
C TYR A 69 12.95 7.63 15.94
N SER A 70 12.91 6.54 15.20
CA SER A 70 11.68 5.83 14.82
C SER A 70 11.28 4.73 15.81
N MET A 71 12.19 4.37 16.72
CA MET A 71 12.00 3.25 17.65
C MET A 71 11.43 3.69 18.99
N GLU A 72 11.41 4.99 19.29
CA GLU A 72 10.76 5.54 20.48
C GLU A 72 10.02 6.83 20.15
N PRO A 73 8.99 7.22 20.92
CA PRO A 73 8.32 8.51 20.77
C PRO A 73 9.30 9.66 21.00
N ALA A 74 9.85 10.21 19.91
CA ALA A 74 10.83 11.29 19.94
C ALA A 74 10.23 12.62 19.47
N ARG A 75 10.88 13.73 19.84
CA ARG A 75 10.57 15.05 19.26
C ARG A 75 11.22 15.25 17.89
N GLN A 76 12.25 14.48 17.60
CA GLN A 76 13.00 14.53 16.35
C GLN A 76 12.23 13.78 15.27
N GLN A 77 12.27 14.32 14.05
CA GLN A 77 11.67 13.66 12.89
C GLN A 77 12.45 12.37 12.56
N PRO A 78 11.79 11.21 12.45
CA PRO A 78 12.48 9.93 12.24
C PRO A 78 12.80 9.60 10.79
N TYR A 79 12.37 10.43 9.83
CA TYR A 79 12.53 10.21 8.40
C TYR A 79 13.11 11.46 7.73
N ALA A 80 13.82 11.27 6.63
CA ALA A 80 14.22 12.35 5.74
C ALA A 80 13.14 12.59 4.67
N GLU A 81 13.11 13.81 4.15
CA GLU A 81 12.18 14.25 3.11
C GLU A 81 12.93 14.57 1.82
N TYR A 82 12.49 13.93 0.74
CA TYR A 82 13.06 14.13 -0.60
C TYR A 82 12.00 14.63 -1.58
N THR A 83 12.47 15.33 -2.62
CA THR A 83 11.63 15.84 -3.69
C THR A 83 12.10 15.24 -5.01
N ILE A 84 11.17 14.74 -5.82
CA ILE A 84 11.42 14.34 -7.20
C ILE A 84 10.69 15.27 -8.17
N ASN A 85 11.34 15.56 -9.29
CA ASN A 85 10.69 16.07 -10.50
C ASN A 85 10.78 14.99 -11.57
N VAL A 86 9.63 14.63 -12.14
CA VAL A 86 9.53 13.58 -13.16
C VAL A 86 8.97 14.17 -14.44
N SER A 87 9.63 13.90 -15.56
CA SER A 87 9.21 14.35 -16.89
C SER A 87 9.47 13.29 -17.96
N ALA A 88 8.60 13.21 -18.95
CA ALA A 88 8.74 12.32 -20.10
C ALA A 88 8.13 12.99 -21.34
N SER A 89 8.63 12.67 -22.53
CA SER A 89 8.12 13.26 -23.77
C SER A 89 6.66 12.85 -24.02
N GLY A 90 5.79 13.83 -24.30
CA GLY A 90 4.35 13.61 -24.51
C GLY A 90 3.52 13.55 -23.22
N TYR A 91 4.15 13.77 -22.06
CA TYR A 91 3.48 13.73 -20.76
C TYR A 91 3.70 15.02 -19.98
N ARG A 92 2.72 15.37 -19.14
CA ARG A 92 2.82 16.49 -18.21
C ARG A 92 3.84 16.18 -17.10
N PRO A 93 4.78 17.07 -16.81
CA PRO A 93 5.73 16.86 -15.72
C PRO A 93 5.03 16.97 -14.36
N ILE A 94 5.52 16.23 -13.38
CA ILE A 94 4.99 16.26 -12.01
C ILE A 94 6.11 16.43 -10.99
N ASN A 95 5.86 17.25 -9.98
CA ASN A 95 6.69 17.37 -8.79
C ASN A 95 6.03 16.63 -7.63
N ILE A 96 6.80 15.80 -6.92
CA ILE A 96 6.37 15.18 -5.66
C ILE A 96 7.38 15.55 -4.60
N SER A 97 6.92 16.20 -3.53
CA SER A 97 7.76 16.72 -2.45
C SER A 97 7.42 16.06 -1.12
N ALA A 98 8.39 16.10 -0.20
CA ALA A 98 8.30 15.49 1.13
C ALA A 98 8.10 13.96 1.11
N ILE A 99 8.75 13.27 0.18
CA ILE A 99 8.79 11.80 0.13
C ILE A 99 9.56 11.29 1.34
N ASP A 100 8.90 10.45 2.15
CA ASP A 100 9.46 9.89 3.38
C ASP A 100 10.50 8.81 3.05
N VAL A 101 11.72 8.97 3.54
CA VAL A 101 12.75 7.91 3.52
C VAL A 101 13.18 7.61 4.95
N LEU A 102 12.98 6.36 5.36
CA LEU A 102 13.34 5.83 6.67
C LEU A 102 14.67 5.07 6.61
N PRO A 103 15.45 5.04 7.71
CA PRO A 103 16.69 4.29 7.77
C PRO A 103 16.44 2.79 7.59
N GLU A 104 17.38 2.11 6.92
CA GLU A 104 17.41 0.68 6.60
C GLU A 104 16.29 0.17 5.66
N GLU A 105 15.27 0.98 5.40
CA GLU A 105 14.09 0.60 4.63
C GLU A 105 14.13 1.07 3.18
N THR A 106 13.39 0.36 2.32
CA THR A 106 13.19 0.74 0.91
C THR A 106 11.83 1.42 0.72
N ALA A 107 11.85 2.72 0.46
CA ALA A 107 10.71 3.48 -0.02
C ALA A 107 10.48 3.24 -1.52
N LEU A 108 9.22 3.03 -1.90
CA LEU A 108 8.74 2.84 -3.26
C LEU A 108 7.81 4.00 -3.61
N GLN A 109 8.25 4.87 -4.52
CA GLN A 109 7.46 5.99 -5.02
C GLN A 109 6.91 5.64 -6.42
N SER A 110 5.60 5.42 -6.50
CA SER A 110 4.91 5.27 -7.77
C SER A 110 4.50 6.65 -8.30
N VAL A 111 4.70 6.87 -9.60
CA VAL A 111 4.40 8.13 -10.29
C VAL A 111 3.57 7.80 -11.53
N GLN A 112 2.37 8.37 -11.61
CA GLN A 112 1.53 8.28 -12.79
C GLN A 112 1.64 9.60 -13.56
N LEU A 113 2.11 9.53 -14.81
CA LEU A 113 2.12 10.68 -15.71
C LEU A 113 0.87 10.69 -16.57
N GLU A 114 0.30 11.89 -16.75
CA GLU A 114 -0.80 12.15 -17.67
C GLU A 114 -0.26 12.64 -19.02
N GLU A 115 -0.92 12.25 -20.11
CA GLU A 115 -0.62 12.76 -21.44
C GLU A 115 -0.84 14.29 -21.49
N GLU A 116 -0.05 14.99 -22.32
CA GLU A 116 -0.12 16.46 -22.41
C GLU A 116 -1.54 16.98 -22.72
N ASP A 117 -2.32 16.25 -23.53
CA ASP A 117 -3.68 16.58 -23.94
C ASP A 117 -4.78 15.94 -23.07
N ALA A 118 -4.41 15.29 -21.97
CA ALA A 118 -5.38 14.66 -21.07
C ALA A 118 -6.43 15.69 -20.56
N PRO A 119 -7.72 15.32 -20.51
CA PRO A 119 -8.76 16.23 -20.03
C PRO A 119 -8.63 16.46 -18.52
N GLY A 120 -8.97 17.67 -18.07
CA GLY A 120 -8.94 18.04 -16.65
C GLY A 120 -7.82 19.00 -16.30
N ASN A 121 -7.80 19.42 -15.03
CA ASN A 121 -6.76 20.31 -14.53
C ASN A 121 -5.49 19.50 -14.23
N PRO A 122 -4.32 19.98 -14.66
CA PRO A 122 -3.09 19.24 -14.49
C PRO A 122 -2.69 19.21 -13.00
N ILE A 123 -2.28 18.03 -12.52
CA ILE A 123 -1.71 17.86 -11.19
C ILE A 123 -0.18 17.99 -11.32
N ASP A 124 0.31 19.21 -11.23
CA ASP A 124 1.74 19.50 -11.42
C ASP A 124 2.57 19.29 -10.15
N ASN A 125 1.91 19.26 -8.98
CA ASN A 125 2.58 19.18 -7.69
C ASN A 125 1.79 18.36 -6.67
N ILE A 126 2.48 17.43 -6.01
CA ILE A 126 1.99 16.66 -4.87
C ILE A 126 2.92 16.94 -3.68
N VAL A 127 2.32 17.27 -2.54
CA VAL A 127 3.03 17.48 -1.27
C VAL A 127 2.56 16.42 -0.29
N ILE A 128 3.47 15.53 0.10
CA ILE A 128 3.18 14.51 1.11
C ILE A 128 3.19 15.21 2.48
N PRO A 129 2.11 15.14 3.28
CA PRO A 129 2.09 15.73 4.61
C PRO A 129 2.90 14.85 5.57
N ALA A 130 3.21 15.42 6.74
CA ALA A 130 3.94 14.71 7.79
C ALA A 130 3.30 13.35 8.16
N HIS A 131 4.11 12.36 8.52
CA HIS A 131 3.63 11.07 9.00
C HIS A 131 2.77 11.24 10.27
N THR A 132 1.69 10.46 10.46
CA THR A 132 0.72 10.74 11.55
C THR A 132 1.28 10.58 12.95
N LEU A 133 2.25 9.68 13.14
CA LEU A 133 2.98 9.54 14.42
C LEU A 133 3.87 10.74 14.76
N TYR A 134 4.22 11.57 13.77
CA TYR A 134 5.05 12.77 13.96
C TYR A 134 4.22 14.05 13.93
N GLY A 135 3.40 14.24 12.89
CA GLY A 135 2.52 15.39 12.71
C GLY A 135 1.34 15.43 13.67
N ASP A 136 0.61 16.56 13.67
CA ASP A 136 -0.56 16.75 14.52
C ASP A 136 -1.84 16.51 13.72
N TYR A 137 -2.58 15.49 14.14
CA TYR A 137 -3.81 15.05 13.50
C TYR A 137 -4.93 14.96 14.53
N PRO A 138 -6.20 15.22 14.13
CA PRO A 138 -7.33 15.08 15.03
C PRO A 138 -7.43 13.68 15.63
N PRO A 139 -7.75 13.55 16.93
CA PRO A 139 -7.95 12.26 17.56
C PRO A 139 -9.17 11.55 16.97
N LYS A 140 -9.11 10.22 16.94
CA LYS A 140 -10.18 9.36 16.43
C LYS A 140 -11.44 9.49 17.29
N ILE A 141 -12.60 9.60 16.65
CA ILE A 141 -13.92 9.65 17.29
C ILE A 141 -14.33 8.23 17.64
N PRO A 142 -14.62 7.92 18.93
CA PRO A 142 -14.98 6.58 19.33
C PRO A 142 -16.25 6.04 18.66
N GLU A 143 -16.17 4.78 18.27
CA GLU A 143 -17.21 4.07 17.55
C GLU A 143 -17.29 2.61 18.02
N SER A 144 -18.50 2.05 18.09
CA SER A 144 -18.67 0.63 18.42
C SER A 144 -17.98 -0.27 17.40
N GLU A 145 -17.30 -1.31 17.90
CA GLU A 145 -16.55 -2.27 17.08
C GLU A 145 -17.46 -3.15 16.20
N VAL A 146 -18.70 -3.37 16.62
CA VAL A 146 -19.77 -4.06 15.88
C VAL A 146 -20.80 -3.03 15.44
N LYS A 147 -21.04 -2.93 14.13
CA LYS A 147 -22.02 -2.00 13.57
C LYS A 147 -23.40 -2.61 13.47
N PRO A 148 -24.47 -1.82 13.67
CA PRO A 148 -25.79 -2.26 13.24
C PRO A 148 -25.79 -2.42 11.73
N VAL A 149 -26.12 -3.61 11.25
CA VAL A 149 -26.41 -3.87 9.85
C VAL A 149 -27.90 -3.67 9.63
N THR A 150 -28.29 -2.51 9.09
CA THR A 150 -29.66 -2.26 8.66
C THR A 150 -29.91 -2.98 7.33
N GLU A 151 -30.91 -3.86 7.27
CA GLU A 151 -31.35 -4.56 6.05
C GLU A 151 -31.97 -3.64 4.97
N THR A 152 -31.75 -2.32 5.06
CA THR A 152 -32.44 -1.31 4.24
C THR A 152 -31.59 -0.73 3.11
N GLY A 153 -30.44 -1.33 2.81
CA GLY A 153 -29.60 -1.01 1.64
C GLY A 153 -29.71 -2.08 0.55
N GLU A 154 -29.63 -1.68 -0.72
CA GLU A 154 -29.92 -2.51 -1.90
C GLU A 154 -29.07 -3.80 -2.01
N ILE A 155 -27.93 -3.92 -1.29
CA ILE A 155 -27.11 -5.14 -1.23
C ILE A 155 -26.44 -5.27 0.15
N VAL A 156 -27.07 -5.94 1.13
CA VAL A 156 -26.32 -6.42 2.30
C VAL A 156 -25.44 -7.57 1.86
N LEU A 157 -24.11 -7.42 1.97
CA LEU A 157 -23.20 -8.52 1.70
C LEU A 157 -23.49 -9.67 2.68
N SER A 158 -23.90 -10.82 2.14
CA SER A 158 -24.17 -12.02 2.94
C SER A 158 -22.90 -12.70 3.47
N ARG A 159 -21.72 -12.24 3.04
CA ARG A 159 -20.39 -12.72 3.42
C ARG A 159 -19.35 -11.62 3.28
N VAL A 160 -18.21 -11.81 3.91
CA VAL A 160 -17.08 -10.87 3.81
C VAL A 160 -16.38 -11.04 2.46
N VAL A 161 -16.34 -9.95 1.68
CA VAL A 161 -15.72 -9.90 0.35
C VAL A 161 -14.68 -8.78 0.35
N ILE A 162 -13.50 -9.07 -0.18
CA ILE A 162 -12.48 -8.04 -0.41
C ILE A 162 -12.90 -7.23 -1.64
N PRO A 163 -13.07 -5.91 -1.53
CA PRO A 163 -13.40 -5.10 -2.68
C PRO A 163 -12.21 -4.99 -3.61
N GLU A 164 -12.47 -4.80 -4.90
CA GLU A 164 -11.40 -4.49 -5.83
C GLU A 164 -10.88 -3.06 -5.61
N TYR A 165 -11.80 -2.12 -5.37
CA TYR A 165 -11.53 -0.70 -5.13
C TYR A 165 -12.22 -0.20 -3.86
N VAL A 166 -11.57 0.74 -3.21
CA VAL A 166 -12.11 1.59 -2.14
C VAL A 166 -12.21 3.00 -2.69
N VAL A 167 -13.39 3.62 -2.55
CA VAL A 167 -13.58 5.03 -2.88
C VAL A 167 -13.25 5.86 -1.64
N VAL A 168 -12.10 6.53 -1.67
CA VAL A 168 -11.58 7.34 -0.57
C VAL A 168 -12.02 8.78 -0.74
N HIS A 169 -12.77 9.30 0.20
CA HIS A 169 -13.11 10.71 0.29
C HIS A 169 -12.02 11.46 1.05
N ASP A 170 -11.31 12.37 0.37
CA ASP A 170 -10.12 13.03 0.91
C ASP A 170 -10.44 14.21 1.82
N GLY A 171 -11.21 13.96 2.87
CA GLY A 171 -11.68 14.97 3.80
C GLY A 171 -12.53 14.40 4.92
N VAL A 172 -13.18 15.27 5.69
CA VAL A 172 -14.24 14.84 6.62
C VAL A 172 -15.50 14.47 5.84
N PRO A 173 -16.38 13.59 6.35
CA PRO A 173 -17.53 13.08 5.57
C PRO A 173 -18.44 14.16 4.97
N THR A 174 -18.53 15.32 5.62
CA THR A 174 -19.43 16.41 5.24
C THR A 174 -18.78 17.47 4.34
N ASP A 175 -17.54 17.27 3.88
CA ASP A 175 -16.85 18.23 3.01
C ASP A 175 -17.18 17.96 1.53
N PRO A 176 -18.06 18.75 0.88
CA PRO A 176 -18.42 18.51 -0.51
C PRO A 176 -17.31 18.92 -1.50
N THR A 177 -16.24 19.56 -1.03
CA THR A 177 -15.13 20.03 -1.87
C THR A 177 -13.96 19.06 -1.92
N ALA A 178 -13.96 18.04 -1.05
CA ALA A 178 -12.96 17.00 -1.03
C ALA A 178 -13.08 16.07 -2.25
N ASN A 179 -11.92 15.67 -2.77
CA ASN A 179 -11.85 14.75 -3.91
C ASN A 179 -12.20 13.32 -3.49
N ASN A 180 -12.78 12.55 -4.41
CA ASN A 180 -12.97 11.12 -4.25
C ASN A 180 -11.94 10.36 -5.11
N TYR A 181 -11.11 9.54 -4.48
CA TYR A 181 -10.09 8.72 -5.15
C TYR A 181 -10.54 7.27 -5.24
N TYR A 182 -10.49 6.68 -6.43
CA TYR A 182 -10.74 5.27 -6.66
C TYR A 182 -9.42 4.50 -6.56
N VAL A 183 -9.19 3.88 -5.41
CA VAL A 183 -7.90 3.24 -5.10
C VAL A 183 -8.12 1.74 -4.99
N ARG A 184 -7.23 0.92 -5.57
CA ARG A 184 -7.30 -0.53 -5.35
C ARG A 184 -7.18 -0.83 -3.86
N TYR A 185 -7.95 -1.79 -3.36
CA TYR A 185 -7.97 -2.09 -1.92
C TYR A 185 -6.56 -2.27 -1.33
N ARG A 186 -5.71 -3.06 -1.99
CA ARG A 186 -4.33 -3.29 -1.54
C ARG A 186 -3.51 -2.01 -1.47
N ASP A 187 -3.61 -1.16 -2.49
CA ASP A 187 -2.84 0.08 -2.56
C ASP A 187 -3.32 1.06 -1.49
N TYR A 188 -4.62 1.08 -1.19
CA TYR A 188 -5.17 1.82 -0.06
C TYR A 188 -4.58 1.36 1.28
N ILE A 189 -4.52 0.04 1.53
CA ILE A 189 -3.95 -0.49 2.79
C ILE A 189 -2.45 -0.18 2.88
N LYS A 190 -1.69 -0.33 1.79
CA LYS A 190 -0.25 0.03 1.75
C LYS A 190 -0.02 1.51 2.04
N ASN A 191 -0.86 2.37 1.48
CA ASN A 191 -0.82 3.81 1.67
C ASN A 191 -1.11 4.20 3.13
N VAL A 192 -2.20 3.66 3.70
CA VAL A 192 -2.59 3.92 5.09
C VAL A 192 -1.52 3.40 6.05
N ALA A 193 -1.06 2.17 5.88
CA ALA A 193 -0.01 1.61 6.72
C ALA A 193 1.26 2.47 6.66
N SER A 194 1.69 2.89 5.47
CA SER A 194 2.85 3.78 5.32
C SER A 194 2.62 5.20 5.88
N SER A 195 1.38 5.60 6.14
CA SER A 195 1.01 6.89 6.73
C SER A 195 0.85 6.87 8.23
N GLU A 196 0.57 5.69 8.79
CA GLU A 196 0.18 5.56 10.18
C GLU A 196 1.15 4.76 11.04
N ILE A 197 2.04 3.96 10.45
CA ILE A 197 3.07 3.23 11.18
C ILE A 197 4.43 3.38 10.49
N TYR A 198 5.49 3.45 11.30
CA TYR A 198 6.84 3.47 10.75
C TYR A 198 7.23 2.10 10.22
N ALA A 199 7.80 2.07 9.01
CA ALA A 199 8.27 0.86 8.37
C ALA A 199 9.41 0.19 9.14
N THR A 200 10.16 0.92 9.97
CA THR A 200 11.29 0.41 10.77
C THR A 200 10.87 -0.49 11.93
N TRP A 201 9.57 -0.60 12.21
CA TRP A 201 9.06 -1.37 13.34
C TRP A 201 9.14 -2.89 13.11
N PRO A 202 9.18 -3.70 14.20
CA PRO A 202 9.23 -5.16 14.09
C PRO A 202 8.14 -5.75 13.19
N ASP A 203 8.44 -6.82 12.46
CA ASP A 203 7.51 -7.46 11.50
C ASP A 203 6.16 -7.84 12.15
N ALA A 204 6.17 -8.34 13.40
CA ALA A 204 4.95 -8.64 14.15
C ALA A 204 4.10 -7.39 14.45
N THR A 205 4.74 -6.25 14.74
CA THR A 205 4.09 -4.95 14.92
C THR A 205 3.43 -4.49 13.64
N LEU A 206 4.16 -4.55 12.51
CA LEU A 206 3.62 -4.18 11.20
C LEU A 206 2.38 -5.03 10.88
N ARG A 207 2.46 -6.35 11.06
CA ARG A 207 1.34 -7.28 10.84
C ARG A 207 0.13 -6.97 11.70
N ALA A 208 0.32 -6.71 13.00
CA ALA A 208 -0.78 -6.40 13.91
C ALA A 208 -1.53 -5.12 13.48
N ASN A 209 -0.78 -4.05 13.18
CA ASN A 209 -1.35 -2.78 12.71
C ASN A 209 -2.02 -2.92 11.34
N ILE A 210 -1.39 -3.63 10.40
CA ILE A 210 -1.97 -3.87 9.07
C ILE A 210 -3.27 -4.68 9.17
N LEU A 211 -3.35 -5.70 10.03
CA LEU A 211 -4.58 -6.45 10.28
C LEU A 211 -5.70 -5.57 10.85
N ALA A 212 -5.38 -4.62 11.74
CA ALA A 212 -6.34 -3.65 12.26
C ALA A 212 -6.84 -2.71 11.14
N ILE A 213 -5.93 -2.11 10.37
CA ILE A 213 -6.26 -1.27 9.20
C ILE A 213 -7.18 -2.02 8.23
N MET A 214 -6.83 -3.27 7.91
CA MET A 214 -7.59 -4.11 7.00
C MET A 214 -8.98 -4.43 7.53
N SER A 215 -9.09 -4.87 8.78
CA SER A 215 -10.36 -5.22 9.41
C SER A 215 -11.29 -4.01 9.52
N PHE A 216 -10.76 -2.85 9.92
CA PHE A 216 -11.50 -1.59 9.91
C PHE A 216 -12.03 -1.26 8.51
N THR A 217 -11.15 -1.32 7.50
CA THR A 217 -11.52 -1.01 6.11
C THR A 217 -12.60 -1.94 5.59
N MET A 218 -12.46 -3.23 5.85
CA MET A 218 -13.45 -4.24 5.46
C MET A 218 -14.76 -4.10 6.23
N ASN A 219 -14.74 -3.61 7.49
CA ASN A 219 -15.97 -3.27 8.20
C ASN A 219 -16.73 -2.16 7.45
N ARG A 220 -16.06 -1.06 7.07
CA ARG A 220 -16.69 0.05 6.32
C ARG A 220 -17.34 -0.42 5.01
N VAL A 221 -16.66 -1.34 4.31
CA VAL A 221 -17.16 -1.97 3.07
C VAL A 221 -18.36 -2.87 3.37
N TYR A 222 -18.22 -3.80 4.31
CA TYR A 222 -19.24 -4.79 4.65
C TYR A 222 -20.56 -4.16 5.12
N THR A 223 -20.45 -3.12 5.96
CA THR A 223 -21.61 -2.45 6.54
C THR A 223 -22.15 -1.33 5.65
N GLU A 224 -21.51 -1.07 4.51
CA GLU A 224 -21.77 0.07 3.64
C GLU A 224 -21.86 1.40 4.42
N TRP A 225 -20.98 1.62 5.40
CA TRP A 225 -21.21 2.58 6.49
C TRP A 225 -21.59 3.99 6.04
N TYR A 226 -20.88 4.51 5.02
CA TYR A 226 -21.14 5.83 4.47
C TYR A 226 -22.25 5.80 3.42
N ARG A 227 -22.34 4.76 2.58
CA ARG A 227 -23.40 4.62 1.59
C ARG A 227 -24.79 4.49 2.21
N GLY A 228 -24.91 3.73 3.29
CA GLY A 228 -26.13 3.64 4.11
C GLY A 228 -26.54 4.96 4.76
N LYS A 229 -25.68 5.99 4.74
CA LYS A 229 -25.96 7.35 5.22
C LYS A 229 -26.16 8.35 4.08
N GLY A 230 -26.21 7.89 2.83
CA GLY A 230 -26.45 8.74 1.66
C GLY A 230 -25.20 9.33 1.01
N TYR A 231 -24.00 8.87 1.39
CA TYR A 231 -22.75 9.24 0.72
C TYR A 231 -22.42 8.28 -0.44
N ASP A 232 -21.59 8.70 -1.39
CA ASP A 232 -21.19 7.89 -2.56
C ASP A 232 -19.82 7.22 -2.40
N PHE A 233 -19.10 7.52 -1.31
CA PHE A 233 -17.78 6.98 -1.00
C PHE A 233 -17.81 5.83 0.01
N THR A 234 -16.66 5.15 0.15
CA THR A 234 -16.50 3.97 1.01
C THR A 234 -15.90 4.32 2.36
N ILE A 235 -14.92 5.22 2.38
CA ILE A 235 -14.13 5.58 3.56
C ILE A 235 -13.56 7.00 3.38
N THR A 236 -13.19 7.66 4.47
CA THR A 236 -12.57 8.99 4.47
C THR A 236 -11.05 8.93 4.70
N SER A 237 -10.33 10.02 4.40
CA SER A 237 -8.91 10.20 4.71
C SER A 237 -8.65 10.91 6.06
N SER A 238 -9.73 11.18 6.82
CA SER A 238 -9.67 11.90 8.09
C SER A 238 -9.39 10.95 9.26
N THR A 239 -8.31 11.18 10.00
CA THR A 239 -7.94 10.37 11.19
C THR A 239 -9.01 10.38 12.28
N ALA A 240 -9.84 11.43 12.33
CA ALA A 240 -10.96 11.53 13.25
C ALA A 240 -12.04 10.48 12.98
N PHE A 241 -12.25 10.11 11.72
CA PHE A 241 -13.34 9.23 11.31
C PHE A 241 -12.83 7.85 10.88
N ASP A 242 -11.80 7.82 10.06
CA ASP A 242 -11.20 6.62 9.46
C ASP A 242 -9.67 6.72 9.53
N HIS A 243 -8.97 6.37 8.46
CA HIS A 243 -7.51 6.36 8.41
C HIS A 243 -6.96 7.57 7.67
N LYS A 244 -5.69 7.90 7.90
CA LYS A 244 -4.94 8.82 7.06
C LYS A 244 -4.55 8.13 5.76
N PHE A 245 -5.23 8.51 4.69
CA PHE A 245 -4.79 8.31 3.31
C PHE A 245 -4.11 9.58 2.81
N VAL A 246 -3.09 9.42 1.95
CA VAL A 246 -2.40 10.52 1.27
C VAL A 246 -2.28 10.20 -0.21
N TYR A 247 -2.89 11.02 -1.07
CA TYR A 247 -2.75 10.86 -2.52
C TYR A 247 -1.28 11.02 -2.95
N GLY A 248 -0.77 10.07 -3.75
CA GLY A 248 0.56 10.14 -4.36
C GLY A 248 1.75 9.89 -3.42
N ARG A 249 1.54 9.54 -2.14
CA ARG A 249 2.66 9.21 -1.25
C ARG A 249 3.43 7.96 -1.66
N ASN A 250 4.68 7.87 -1.26
CA ASN A 250 5.44 6.63 -1.29
C ASN A 250 4.91 5.61 -0.27
N VAL A 251 5.16 4.33 -0.55
CA VAL A 251 4.97 3.23 0.39
C VAL A 251 6.31 2.57 0.71
N PHE A 252 6.34 1.65 1.65
CA PHE A 252 7.56 0.89 1.98
C PHE A 252 7.48 -0.55 1.49
N GLU A 253 8.60 -1.11 1.02
CA GLU A 253 8.69 -2.46 0.47
C GLU A 253 8.28 -3.53 1.49
N ASN A 254 8.74 -3.39 2.74
CA ASN A 254 8.42 -4.32 3.81
C ASN A 254 6.93 -4.29 4.21
N ILE A 255 6.32 -3.10 4.29
CA ILE A 255 4.87 -2.92 4.49
C ILE A 255 4.11 -3.52 3.32
N SER A 256 4.54 -3.24 2.08
CA SER A 256 3.90 -3.78 0.87
C SER A 256 3.89 -5.30 0.88
N ARG A 257 5.03 -5.91 1.23
CA ARG A 257 5.16 -7.36 1.42
C ARG A 257 4.16 -7.88 2.46
N VAL A 258 4.08 -7.25 3.64
CA VAL A 258 3.16 -7.69 4.70
C VAL A 258 1.69 -7.56 4.27
N VAL A 259 1.32 -6.46 3.60
CA VAL A 259 -0.04 -6.30 3.06
C VAL A 259 -0.35 -7.40 2.05
N ASP A 260 0.56 -7.68 1.11
CA ASP A 260 0.33 -8.71 0.08
C ASP A 260 0.27 -10.14 0.65
N GLU A 261 0.88 -10.39 1.81
CA GLU A 261 0.75 -11.65 2.55
C GLU A 261 -0.60 -11.79 3.26
N LEU A 262 -1.08 -10.68 3.83
CA LEU A 262 -2.25 -10.68 4.71
C LEU A 262 -3.53 -10.28 4.01
N PHE A 263 -3.51 -9.91 2.73
CA PHE A 263 -4.60 -9.14 2.10
C PHE A 263 -5.99 -9.80 2.15
N GLU A 264 -6.09 -11.12 2.35
CA GLU A 264 -7.35 -11.85 2.54
C GLU A 264 -7.83 -11.91 3.99
N ASN A 265 -6.99 -11.51 4.94
CA ASN A 265 -7.23 -11.65 6.35
C ASN A 265 -7.95 -10.45 6.95
N TYR A 266 -8.71 -10.72 8.00
CA TYR A 266 -9.37 -9.72 8.82
C TYR A 266 -9.59 -10.23 10.24
N LEU A 267 -9.97 -9.33 11.12
CA LEU A 267 -10.18 -9.64 12.54
C LEU A 267 -11.65 -9.94 12.80
N SER A 268 -11.88 -11.02 13.53
CA SER A 268 -13.21 -11.57 13.80
C SER A 268 -13.37 -11.95 15.27
N ARG A 269 -14.62 -12.00 15.72
CA ARG A 269 -15.03 -12.53 17.02
C ARG A 269 -16.05 -13.66 16.87
N PRO A 270 -16.16 -14.57 17.85
CA PRO A 270 -17.22 -15.58 17.87
C PRO A 270 -18.61 -14.93 17.78
N ASN A 271 -19.48 -15.49 16.95
CA ASN A 271 -20.86 -15.02 16.73
C ASN A 271 -20.99 -13.61 16.13
N VAL A 272 -19.91 -13.04 15.59
CA VAL A 272 -19.95 -11.79 14.82
C VAL A 272 -19.61 -12.10 13.36
N THR A 273 -20.52 -11.75 12.45
CA THR A 273 -20.36 -12.05 11.01
C THR A 273 -19.58 -10.99 10.25
N GLN A 274 -19.64 -9.73 10.69
CA GLN A 274 -18.89 -8.63 10.09
C GLN A 274 -17.42 -8.60 10.57
N PRO A 275 -16.49 -8.07 9.76
CA PRO A 275 -15.16 -7.71 10.25
C PRO A 275 -15.26 -6.74 11.42
N ILE A 276 -14.38 -6.87 12.41
CA ILE A 276 -14.40 -5.96 13.57
C ILE A 276 -13.87 -4.59 13.17
N LEU A 277 -14.61 -3.52 13.50
CA LEU A 277 -14.13 -2.14 13.37
C LEU A 277 -13.07 -1.89 14.45
N THR A 278 -11.82 -2.15 14.08
CA THR A 278 -10.65 -2.09 14.97
C THR A 278 -10.09 -0.68 14.99
N GLN A 279 -10.71 0.20 15.77
CA GLN A 279 -10.13 1.51 16.05
C GLN A 279 -8.81 1.36 16.82
N TYR A 280 -7.89 2.28 16.58
CA TYR A 280 -6.59 2.39 17.25
C TYR A 280 -6.18 3.86 17.34
N CYS A 281 -5.21 4.15 18.20
CA CYS A 281 -4.59 5.47 18.32
C CYS A 281 -3.08 5.33 18.50
N ASP A 282 -2.34 6.44 18.47
CA ASP A 282 -0.88 6.40 18.61
C ASP A 282 -0.44 5.93 20.02
N GLY A 283 -1.19 6.30 21.07
CA GLY A 283 -0.94 5.90 22.45
C GLY A 283 0.05 6.77 23.22
N GLN A 284 0.53 7.87 22.63
CA GLN A 284 1.45 8.83 23.24
C GLN A 284 0.85 10.23 23.30
N LYS A 285 0.40 10.76 22.16
CA LYS A 285 -0.35 12.02 22.02
C LYS A 285 -1.82 11.83 22.43
N VAL A 286 -2.39 10.66 22.13
CA VAL A 286 -3.79 10.31 22.43
C VAL A 286 -3.86 9.02 23.26
N THR A 287 -4.73 9.01 24.27
CA THR A 287 -5.04 7.80 25.06
C THR A 287 -6.30 7.12 24.53
N CYS A 288 -6.24 5.83 24.23
CA CYS A 288 -7.39 5.02 23.82
C CYS A 288 -7.47 3.71 24.64
N PRO A 289 -8.26 3.66 25.73
CA PRO A 289 -8.20 2.56 26.70
C PRO A 289 -8.76 1.22 26.18
N GLU A 290 -9.60 1.23 25.16
CA GLU A 290 -10.23 0.00 24.62
C GLU A 290 -9.63 -0.44 23.28
N TRP A 291 -8.60 0.26 22.80
CA TRP A 291 -8.08 0.09 21.46
C TRP A 291 -6.59 -0.23 21.49
N MET A 292 -6.11 -0.81 20.40
CA MET A 292 -4.68 -0.94 20.21
C MET A 292 -4.02 0.45 20.17
N THR A 293 -2.93 0.57 20.92
CA THR A 293 -2.03 1.71 20.77
C THR A 293 -0.90 1.32 19.83
N GLN A 294 -0.58 2.18 18.86
CA GLN A 294 0.45 1.88 17.87
C GLN A 294 1.81 1.75 18.55
N TRP A 295 2.18 2.66 19.45
CA TRP A 295 3.41 2.54 20.24
C TRP A 295 3.39 1.34 21.20
N GLY A 296 2.25 1.02 21.83
CA GLY A 296 2.14 -0.18 22.67
C GLY A 296 2.34 -1.46 21.87
N SER A 297 1.78 -1.54 20.66
CA SER A 297 2.01 -2.66 19.75
C SER A 297 3.48 -2.81 19.36
N LYS A 298 4.19 -1.68 19.17
CA LYS A 298 5.63 -1.66 18.89
C LYS A 298 6.44 -2.26 20.04
N TYR A 299 6.16 -1.85 21.27
CA TYR A 299 6.86 -2.39 22.45
C TYR A 299 6.62 -3.88 22.67
N LEU A 300 5.40 -4.38 22.40
CA LEU A 300 5.12 -5.82 22.45
C LEU A 300 5.86 -6.57 21.34
N GLY A 301 5.96 -5.98 20.14
CA GLY A 301 6.78 -6.52 19.05
C GLY A 301 8.26 -6.63 19.41
N ASP A 302 8.82 -5.63 20.10
CA ASP A 302 10.21 -5.67 20.61
C ASP A 302 10.42 -6.82 21.61
N GLN A 303 9.35 -7.24 22.31
CA GLN A 303 9.33 -8.37 23.23
C GLN A 303 9.07 -9.72 22.54
N ASN A 304 9.10 -9.75 21.20
CA ASN A 304 8.85 -10.93 20.36
C ASN A 304 7.43 -11.51 20.46
N TYR A 305 6.44 -10.70 20.82
CA TYR A 305 5.04 -11.11 20.70
C TYR A 305 4.69 -11.30 19.22
N SER A 306 3.92 -12.33 18.89
CA SER A 306 3.35 -12.51 17.57
C SER A 306 2.23 -11.50 17.31
N ALA A 307 1.90 -11.26 16.03
CA ALA A 307 0.87 -10.30 15.65
C ALA A 307 -0.49 -10.56 16.33
N ILE A 308 -0.88 -11.84 16.48
CA ILE A 308 -2.14 -12.19 17.14
C ILE A 308 -2.08 -12.02 18.66
N GLU A 309 -0.92 -12.26 19.29
CA GLU A 309 -0.75 -11.99 20.72
C GLU A 309 -0.86 -10.49 20.98
N ILE A 310 -0.17 -9.66 20.17
CA ILE A 310 -0.29 -8.20 20.22
C ILE A 310 -1.75 -7.77 20.15
N LEU A 311 -2.49 -8.25 19.15
CA LEU A 311 -3.90 -7.88 18.97
C LEU A 311 -4.78 -8.31 20.16
N ARG A 312 -4.52 -9.47 20.76
CA ARG A 312 -5.28 -9.98 21.91
C ARG A 312 -5.00 -9.23 23.20
N GLU A 313 -3.80 -8.68 23.38
CA GLU A 313 -3.49 -7.79 24.51
C GLU A 313 -4.40 -6.55 24.53
N PHE A 314 -4.79 -6.04 23.35
CA PHE A 314 -5.63 -4.84 23.26
C PHE A 314 -7.12 -5.14 23.06
N TYR A 315 -7.46 -6.11 22.21
CA TYR A 315 -8.84 -6.40 21.83
C TYR A 315 -9.44 -7.64 22.49
N GLY A 316 -8.69 -8.32 23.38
CA GLY A 316 -9.15 -9.49 24.12
C GLY A 316 -8.89 -10.83 23.42
N ASN A 317 -8.88 -11.90 24.22
CA ASN A 317 -8.45 -13.25 23.82
C ASN A 317 -9.39 -13.97 22.83
N ASP A 318 -10.62 -13.52 22.70
CA ASP A 318 -11.61 -14.04 21.76
C ASP A 318 -11.39 -13.52 20.32
N MET A 319 -10.48 -12.56 20.14
CA MET A 319 -10.06 -12.10 18.81
C MET A 319 -9.29 -13.20 18.06
N TYR A 320 -9.62 -13.39 16.78
CA TYR A 320 -8.89 -14.27 15.87
C TYR A 320 -8.80 -13.70 14.45
N ILE A 321 -7.80 -14.18 13.70
CA ILE A 321 -7.62 -13.85 12.30
C ILE A 321 -8.48 -14.81 11.47
N ASN A 322 -9.36 -14.24 10.65
CA ASN A 322 -10.19 -14.96 9.70
C ASN A 322 -9.77 -14.61 8.27
N THR A 323 -10.28 -15.34 7.28
CA THR A 323 -9.98 -15.14 5.85
C THR A 323 -11.26 -14.89 5.08
N ALA A 324 -11.26 -13.89 4.20
CA ALA A 324 -12.41 -13.54 3.37
C ALA A 324 -12.74 -14.68 2.39
N GLU A 325 -14.03 -14.93 2.18
CA GLU A 325 -14.49 -16.04 1.35
C GLU A 325 -14.34 -15.77 -0.16
N ALA A 326 -14.26 -14.50 -0.56
CA ALA A 326 -14.14 -14.11 -1.96
C ALA A 326 -13.37 -12.79 -2.14
N ILE A 327 -12.73 -12.66 -3.30
CA ILE A 327 -12.03 -11.45 -3.74
C ILE A 327 -12.74 -10.94 -4.98
N SER A 328 -13.32 -9.74 -4.90
CA SER A 328 -14.01 -9.15 -6.05
C SER A 328 -13.03 -8.79 -7.16
N GLY A 329 -13.41 -9.05 -8.41
CA GLY A 329 -12.60 -8.71 -9.58
C GLY A 329 -11.44 -9.67 -9.90
N ILE A 330 -11.16 -10.68 -9.07
CA ILE A 330 -10.14 -11.70 -9.37
C ILE A 330 -10.80 -12.92 -10.04
N PRO A 331 -10.30 -13.37 -11.22
CA PRO A 331 -10.91 -14.46 -11.97
C PRO A 331 -10.80 -15.83 -11.27
N ALA A 332 -9.76 -16.09 -10.47
CA ALA A 332 -9.75 -17.24 -9.54
C ALA A 332 -8.74 -17.11 -8.39
N SER A 333 -9.07 -17.73 -7.26
CA SER A 333 -8.21 -17.81 -6.08
C SER A 333 -7.00 -18.73 -6.26
N TRP A 334 -5.97 -18.47 -5.46
CA TRP A 334 -4.76 -19.29 -5.36
C TRP A 334 -5.12 -20.74 -4.98
N PRO A 335 -4.50 -21.77 -5.58
CA PRO A 335 -4.92 -23.17 -5.42
C PRO A 335 -4.58 -23.82 -4.06
N GLY A 336 -3.99 -23.08 -3.12
CA GLY A 336 -3.58 -23.62 -1.81
C GLY A 336 -2.19 -24.28 -1.81
N TYR A 337 -1.45 -24.24 -2.92
CA TYR A 337 -0.09 -24.77 -3.03
C TYR A 337 0.73 -24.01 -4.09
N ASN A 338 2.05 -24.03 -3.96
CA ASN A 338 2.97 -23.36 -4.88
C ASN A 338 3.05 -24.06 -6.23
N LEU A 339 3.13 -23.30 -7.34
CA LEU A 339 3.37 -23.85 -8.68
C LEU A 339 4.84 -23.65 -9.06
N GLY A 340 5.52 -24.74 -9.43
CA GLY A 340 6.90 -24.73 -9.91
C GLY A 340 7.12 -25.83 -10.95
N ILE A 341 8.38 -26.07 -11.35
CA ILE A 341 8.71 -27.08 -12.37
C ILE A 341 8.04 -28.42 -12.05
N GLY A 342 7.33 -28.97 -13.04
CA GLY A 342 6.62 -30.24 -12.93
C GLY A 342 5.17 -30.12 -12.46
N ALA A 343 4.72 -28.94 -12.01
CA ALA A 343 3.30 -28.70 -11.75
C ALA A 343 2.51 -28.75 -13.08
N THR A 344 1.32 -29.34 -13.04
CA THR A 344 0.45 -29.47 -14.21
C THR A 344 -1.01 -29.23 -13.85
N GLY A 345 -1.82 -28.82 -14.83
CA GLY A 345 -3.29 -28.80 -14.72
C GLY A 345 -3.90 -27.43 -14.95
N ALA A 346 -5.21 -27.33 -14.67
CA ALA A 346 -6.01 -26.14 -14.98
C ALA A 346 -5.47 -24.85 -14.32
N LYS A 347 -4.96 -24.95 -13.09
CA LYS A 347 -4.40 -23.80 -12.36
C LYS A 347 -3.08 -23.30 -12.96
N VAL A 348 -2.25 -24.21 -13.47
CA VAL A 348 -1.04 -23.84 -14.21
C VAL A 348 -1.42 -23.15 -15.50
N ARG A 349 -2.36 -23.73 -16.26
CA ARG A 349 -2.84 -23.14 -17.52
C ARG A 349 -3.41 -21.75 -17.31
N GLN A 350 -4.26 -21.58 -16.31
CA GLN A 350 -4.86 -20.29 -15.97
C GLN A 350 -3.79 -19.24 -15.64
N MET A 351 -2.80 -19.58 -14.82
CA MET A 351 -1.71 -18.66 -14.50
C MET A 351 -0.88 -18.32 -15.76
N GLN A 352 -0.60 -19.30 -16.62
CA GLN A 352 0.10 -19.07 -17.88
C GLN A 352 -0.71 -18.15 -18.83
N GLU A 353 -2.03 -18.30 -18.91
CA GLU A 353 -2.91 -17.42 -19.70
C GLU A 353 -2.83 -15.97 -19.20
N GLN A 354 -2.88 -15.77 -17.88
CA GLN A 354 -2.75 -14.46 -17.28
C GLN A 354 -1.37 -13.86 -17.57
N LEU A 355 -0.31 -14.64 -17.35
CA LEU A 355 1.07 -14.20 -17.55
C LEU A 355 1.37 -13.88 -19.02
N GLN A 356 0.87 -14.68 -19.96
CA GLN A 356 0.96 -14.40 -21.40
C GLN A 356 0.28 -13.08 -21.76
N ARG A 357 -0.89 -12.80 -21.18
CA ARG A 357 -1.59 -11.54 -21.45
C ARG A 357 -0.83 -10.33 -20.90
N ILE A 358 -0.19 -10.47 -19.74
CA ILE A 358 0.65 -9.43 -19.15
C ILE A 358 1.89 -9.17 -20.01
N ALA A 359 2.51 -10.22 -20.56
CA ALA A 359 3.69 -10.10 -21.42
C ALA A 359 3.46 -9.20 -22.65
N LEU A 360 2.21 -9.09 -23.15
CA LEU A 360 1.87 -8.18 -24.25
C LEU A 360 2.02 -6.70 -23.88
N SER A 361 1.87 -6.33 -22.61
CA SER A 361 2.03 -4.96 -22.11
C SER A 361 3.36 -4.73 -21.40
N TYR A 362 4.07 -5.81 -21.03
CA TYR A 362 5.34 -5.79 -20.30
C TYR A 362 6.41 -6.57 -21.09
N PRO A 363 7.11 -5.93 -22.05
CA PRO A 363 8.03 -6.62 -22.97
C PRO A 363 9.24 -7.29 -22.31
N ALA A 364 9.57 -6.91 -21.07
CA ALA A 364 10.62 -7.57 -20.29
C ALA A 364 10.23 -9.00 -19.85
N ILE A 365 8.94 -9.34 -19.89
CA ILE A 365 8.42 -10.66 -19.52
C ILE A 365 8.32 -11.50 -20.81
N PRO A 366 9.04 -12.63 -20.91
CA PRO A 366 8.95 -13.53 -22.06
C PRO A 366 7.53 -14.05 -22.28
N GLU A 367 7.08 -14.08 -23.53
CA GLU A 367 5.86 -14.77 -23.94
C GLU A 367 6.00 -16.28 -23.75
N ILE A 368 4.89 -16.93 -23.38
CA ILE A 368 4.77 -18.36 -23.11
C ILE A 368 3.49 -18.93 -23.72
N THR A 369 3.50 -20.22 -24.03
CA THR A 369 2.28 -20.93 -24.45
C THR A 369 1.54 -21.48 -23.22
N PRO A 370 0.24 -21.17 -23.01
CA PRO A 370 -0.54 -21.75 -21.93
C PRO A 370 -0.93 -23.22 -22.18
N ASP A 371 0.01 -24.13 -22.01
CA ASP A 371 -0.15 -25.57 -22.21
C ASP A 371 -0.65 -26.32 -20.96
N GLY A 372 -0.63 -25.67 -19.80
CA GLY A 372 -0.95 -26.26 -18.50
C GLY A 372 0.18 -27.09 -17.90
N ILE A 373 1.41 -26.94 -18.39
CA ILE A 373 2.61 -27.63 -17.90
C ILE A 373 3.63 -26.57 -17.46
N TYR A 374 3.97 -26.57 -16.17
CA TYR A 374 4.97 -25.65 -15.64
C TYR A 374 6.36 -26.17 -15.98
N GLY A 375 6.86 -25.78 -17.15
CA GLY A 375 8.20 -26.09 -17.64
C GLY A 375 9.20 -24.96 -17.43
N GLU A 376 10.40 -25.15 -17.97
CA GLU A 376 11.50 -24.17 -17.88
C GLU A 376 11.15 -22.80 -18.51
N GLN A 377 10.33 -22.79 -19.57
CA GLN A 377 9.86 -21.54 -20.18
C GLN A 377 8.95 -20.74 -19.22
N THR A 378 8.00 -21.43 -18.56
CA THR A 378 7.13 -20.80 -17.56
C THR A 378 7.93 -20.29 -16.37
N ARG A 379 8.92 -21.07 -15.89
CA ARG A 379 9.81 -20.63 -14.80
C ARG A 379 10.50 -19.31 -15.14
N ARG A 380 11.10 -19.19 -16.33
CA ARG A 380 11.78 -17.96 -16.77
C ARG A 380 10.85 -16.77 -16.87
N ALA A 381 9.63 -16.97 -17.38
CA ALA A 381 8.63 -15.90 -17.44
C ALA A 381 8.20 -15.44 -16.03
N VAL A 382 8.07 -16.37 -15.09
CA VAL A 382 7.76 -16.04 -13.69
C VAL A 382 8.93 -15.34 -13.00
N GLU A 383 10.17 -15.73 -13.25
CA GLU A 383 11.35 -15.02 -12.74
C GLU A 383 11.43 -13.58 -13.27
N ALA A 384 11.19 -13.39 -14.56
CA ALA A 384 11.12 -12.06 -15.17
C ALA A 384 9.99 -11.24 -14.55
N PHE A 385 8.79 -11.81 -14.40
CA PHE A 385 7.67 -11.16 -13.72
C PHE A 385 8.03 -10.75 -12.29
N GLN A 386 8.59 -11.67 -11.50
CA GLN A 386 9.00 -11.40 -10.13
C GLN A 386 10.01 -10.25 -10.07
N SER A 387 10.99 -10.25 -10.97
CA SER A 387 11.98 -9.18 -11.07
C SER A 387 11.34 -7.83 -11.44
N VAL A 388 10.42 -7.81 -12.41
CA VAL A 388 9.73 -6.60 -12.87
C VAL A 388 8.90 -5.97 -11.74
N PHE A 389 8.22 -6.79 -10.95
CA PHE A 389 7.31 -6.33 -9.88
C PHE A 389 7.92 -6.34 -8.48
N GLY A 390 9.25 -6.47 -8.34
CA GLY A 390 9.93 -6.39 -7.05
C GLY A 390 9.60 -7.53 -6.08
N LEU A 391 9.24 -8.70 -6.60
CA LEU A 391 9.04 -9.91 -5.80
C LEU A 391 10.35 -10.71 -5.69
N PRO A 392 10.49 -11.59 -4.68
CA PRO A 392 11.59 -12.55 -4.63
C PRO A 392 11.63 -13.42 -5.91
N VAL A 393 12.76 -13.35 -6.64
CA VAL A 393 12.96 -14.06 -7.91
C VAL A 393 13.27 -15.55 -7.64
N THR A 394 12.22 -16.32 -7.40
CA THR A 394 12.30 -17.75 -7.07
C THR A 394 11.96 -18.65 -8.25
N GLY A 395 11.28 -18.12 -9.27
CA GLY A 395 10.69 -18.91 -10.35
C GLY A 395 9.58 -19.85 -9.89
N ILE A 396 9.06 -19.63 -8.68
CA ILE A 396 7.93 -20.38 -8.10
C ILE A 396 6.76 -19.40 -7.95
N VAL A 397 5.58 -19.82 -8.42
CA VAL A 397 4.34 -19.07 -8.19
C VAL A 397 3.79 -19.49 -6.83
N ASP A 398 4.24 -18.78 -5.80
CA ASP A 398 3.67 -18.84 -4.47
C ASP A 398 2.40 -17.97 -4.37
N TYR A 399 1.82 -17.91 -3.17
CA TYR A 399 0.62 -17.12 -2.88
C TYR A 399 0.76 -15.65 -3.34
N ARG A 400 1.89 -15.02 -3.04
CA ARG A 400 2.14 -13.60 -3.38
C ARG A 400 2.23 -13.41 -4.88
N THR A 401 3.02 -14.26 -5.54
CA THR A 401 3.23 -14.20 -6.98
C THR A 401 1.92 -14.42 -7.75
N TRP A 402 1.09 -15.39 -7.33
CA TRP A 402 -0.21 -15.67 -7.97
C TRP A 402 -1.10 -14.43 -7.99
N TYR A 403 -1.24 -13.78 -6.85
CA TYR A 403 -2.14 -12.64 -6.76
C TYR A 403 -1.56 -11.36 -7.37
N GLN A 404 -0.23 -11.18 -7.36
CA GLN A 404 0.39 -10.11 -8.13
C GLN A 404 0.13 -10.32 -9.63
N ILE A 405 0.27 -11.54 -10.15
CA ILE A 405 -0.09 -11.87 -11.55
C ILE A 405 -1.57 -11.55 -11.80
N SER A 406 -2.48 -12.00 -10.94
CA SER A 406 -3.91 -11.70 -11.10
C SER A 406 -4.22 -10.20 -11.08
N ALA A 407 -3.60 -9.43 -10.18
CA ALA A 407 -3.82 -8.00 -10.07
C ALA A 407 -3.36 -7.25 -11.33
N ILE A 408 -2.17 -7.57 -11.83
CA ILE A 408 -1.64 -6.98 -13.06
C ILE A 408 -2.45 -7.44 -14.27
N TYR A 409 -2.84 -8.71 -14.34
CA TYR A 409 -3.73 -9.23 -15.39
C TYR A 409 -5.00 -8.40 -15.49
N VAL A 410 -5.71 -8.19 -14.38
CA VAL A 410 -6.94 -7.37 -14.35
C VAL A 410 -6.66 -5.93 -14.79
N ALA A 411 -5.52 -5.35 -14.37
CA ALA A 411 -5.11 -4.01 -14.81
C ALA A 411 -4.96 -3.94 -16.34
N VAL A 412 -4.31 -4.94 -16.96
CA VAL A 412 -4.05 -4.94 -18.42
C VAL A 412 -5.19 -5.50 -19.27
N THR A 413 -6.17 -6.22 -18.69
CA THR A 413 -7.30 -6.78 -19.46
C THR A 413 -8.49 -5.85 -19.55
N ARG A 414 -8.72 -4.98 -18.56
CA ARG A 414 -9.69 -3.88 -18.67
C ARG A 414 -9.39 -2.94 -19.86
N ILE A 415 -8.18 -3.01 -20.42
CA ILE A 415 -7.75 -2.36 -21.66
C ILE A 415 -8.45 -2.93 -22.89
N ALA A 416 -8.82 -4.22 -22.94
CA ALA A 416 -9.43 -4.83 -24.14
C ALA A 416 -10.95 -4.70 -24.21
N GLU A 417 -11.63 -4.31 -23.13
CA GLU A 417 -13.08 -4.14 -23.12
C GLU A 417 -13.53 -2.70 -23.45
N LEU A 418 -12.58 -1.76 -23.57
CA LEU A 418 -12.82 -0.34 -23.86
C LEU A 418 -12.35 0.11 -25.26
N VAL A 419 -11.95 -0.83 -26.14
CA VAL A 419 -11.52 -0.58 -27.53
C VAL A 419 -12.53 -1.14 -28.52
#